data_AF-A0A0Q8W3B6-F1
#
_entry.id   AF-A0A0Q8W3B6-F1
#
_cell.length_a   1.000
_cell.length_b   1.000
_cell.length_c   1.000
_cell.angle_alpha   90.00
_cell.angle_beta   90.00
_cell.angle_gamma   90.00
#
_symmetry.space_group_name_H-M   'P 1'
#
loop_
_entity.id
_entity.type
_entity.pdbx_description
1 polymer ?
#
loop_
_entity_poly.entity_id
_entity_poly.type
_entity_poly.pdbx_seq_one_letter_code
_entity_poly.pdbx_strand_id
1 'polypeptide(L)'
;MGGGTLTARVLSIAGSDPSGGAGIQADLKSISAVGGYGMAAITALTAQNTRGVHEVHVPPASFLAAQLDAITDDITVDAVKLGMLANAEVIRTVAEWLARTRPPIVVLDPVMVATSGDRLLDADAESAMRELLPLADLVTPNLGELAVLAGSGDGPPIVATTWAEAIEQAESVSARYGVRVLAKGGHLVGDAAPDALVDAGTATIVDFGGDRIATTATHGTGCSLSSAIATLAAEHGDWPAAITEARRWLRESLRHGEALGVGGGHGPINHFAGLWARGGTRTAPTPTEVEAEWWGGIADVRRDIDELPFIRGLADGSLAREPFLDYLAQDALYLRDYARVLSEAARLAPDAPAQAFWANSAHGSIVGEFELHESWLGPAAGRSARDGAGAGDFPVAEPDAATTAYLDHLLATAARGDYAVLVAALLPCFWIYTDLGARLAAGEFGAQALDPEHPYASWLATYADPAFAIATREAIAITTAAASRATPAVRERMHRAFRVSSEHELAFFAAPVAAAPAAGAAPSGAVIA
;
A
#
# COMPACT_ATOMS: atom_id res chain seq x y z
N MET A 1 -12.49 -13.77 8.38
CA MET A 1 -12.17 -14.26 7.02
C MET A 1 -12.61 -13.18 6.05
N GLY A 2 -11.68 -12.30 5.66
CA GLY A 2 -11.97 -11.30 4.63
C GLY A 2 -12.16 -12.04 3.31
N GLY A 3 -13.32 -11.87 2.67
CA GLY A 3 -13.54 -12.37 1.32
C GLY A 3 -12.58 -11.64 0.40
N GLY A 4 -11.41 -12.24 0.14
CA GLY A 4 -10.50 -11.75 -0.88
C GLY A 4 -11.24 -11.83 -2.21
N THR A 5 -11.41 -10.70 -2.88
CA THR A 5 -11.79 -10.68 -4.29
C THR A 5 -10.75 -11.50 -5.04
N LEU A 6 -11.19 -12.61 -5.65
CA LEU A 6 -10.32 -13.45 -6.46
C LEU A 6 -9.86 -12.61 -7.67
N THR A 7 -8.55 -12.50 -7.87
CA THR A 7 -7.97 -11.80 -9.01
C THR A 7 -8.41 -12.47 -10.32
N ALA A 8 -9.13 -11.73 -11.17
CA ALA A 8 -9.60 -12.23 -12.46
C ALA A 8 -8.41 -12.57 -13.37
N ARG A 9 -8.40 -13.78 -13.95
CA ARG A 9 -7.37 -14.26 -14.89
C ARG A 9 -7.83 -14.03 -16.31
N VAL A 10 -7.24 -13.03 -16.96
CA VAL A 10 -7.70 -12.51 -18.25
C VAL A 10 -6.68 -12.85 -19.34
N LEU A 11 -7.11 -13.53 -20.39
CA LEU A 11 -6.29 -13.87 -21.55
C LEU A 11 -6.52 -12.85 -22.68
N SER A 12 -5.48 -12.10 -23.05
CA SER A 12 -5.46 -11.35 -24.30
C SER A 12 -5.03 -12.24 -25.46
N ILE A 13 -5.80 -12.24 -26.55
CA ILE A 13 -5.44 -12.86 -27.83
C ILE A 13 -5.31 -11.74 -28.86
N ALA A 14 -4.09 -11.27 -29.10
CA ALA A 14 -3.85 -10.09 -29.94
C ALA A 14 -2.42 -10.05 -30.51
N GLY A 15 -2.19 -9.07 -31.40
CA GLY A 15 -0.86 -8.76 -31.92
C GLY A 15 0.01 -7.99 -30.91
N SER A 16 1.32 -8.10 -31.08
CA SER A 16 2.31 -7.39 -30.25
C SER A 16 2.63 -6.00 -30.80
N ASP A 17 2.59 -4.99 -29.92
CA ASP A 17 3.19 -3.67 -30.13
C ASP A 17 4.50 -3.54 -29.34
N PRO A 18 5.67 -3.66 -29.97
CA PRO A 18 6.94 -3.54 -29.27
C PRO A 18 7.17 -2.16 -28.64
N SER A 19 6.48 -1.09 -29.08
CA SER A 19 6.56 0.21 -28.42
C SER A 19 5.79 0.27 -27.09
N GLY A 20 4.94 -0.72 -26.85
CA GLY A 20 4.22 -0.90 -25.60
C GLY A 20 3.00 0.01 -25.43
N GLY A 21 2.53 0.66 -26.49
CA GLY A 21 1.39 1.58 -26.44
C GLY A 21 0.04 0.92 -26.74
N ALA A 22 0.02 -0.11 -27.59
CA ALA A 22 -1.16 -0.88 -27.99
C ALA A 22 -0.91 -2.41 -27.88
N GLY A 23 -1.75 -3.22 -28.53
CA GLY A 23 -1.57 -4.67 -28.63
C GLY A 23 -1.56 -5.40 -27.27
N ILE A 24 -0.95 -6.57 -27.23
CA ILE A 24 -0.85 -7.37 -25.98
C ILE A 24 -0.16 -6.59 -24.84
N GLN A 25 0.75 -5.67 -25.16
CA GLN A 25 1.43 -4.86 -24.13
C GLN A 25 0.46 -3.89 -23.46
N ALA A 26 -0.39 -3.21 -24.23
CA ALA A 26 -1.45 -2.38 -23.65
C ALA A 26 -2.47 -3.23 -22.91
N ASP A 27 -2.84 -4.39 -23.46
CA ASP A 27 -3.79 -5.29 -22.83
C ASP A 27 -3.31 -5.74 -21.45
N LEU A 28 -2.09 -6.27 -21.33
CA LEU A 28 -1.51 -6.70 -20.07
C LEU A 28 -1.38 -5.55 -19.07
N LYS A 29 -0.99 -4.35 -19.52
CA LYS A 29 -0.92 -3.15 -18.66
C LYS A 29 -2.30 -2.74 -18.16
N SER A 30 -3.31 -2.74 -19.02
CA SER A 30 -4.70 -2.45 -18.64
C SER A 30 -5.24 -3.44 -17.63
N ILE A 31 -5.07 -4.74 -17.91
CA ILE A 31 -5.50 -5.82 -17.01
C ILE A 31 -4.87 -5.64 -15.64
N SER A 32 -3.55 -5.41 -15.58
CA SER A 32 -2.85 -5.16 -14.32
C SER A 32 -3.30 -3.87 -13.63
N ALA A 33 -3.55 -2.80 -14.38
CA ALA A 33 -3.93 -1.51 -13.82
C ALA A 33 -5.30 -1.53 -13.14
N VAL A 34 -6.21 -2.41 -13.57
CA VAL A 34 -7.54 -2.59 -12.98
C VAL A 34 -7.63 -3.85 -12.10
N GLY A 35 -6.50 -4.45 -11.72
CA GLY A 35 -6.43 -5.49 -10.69
C GLY A 35 -6.55 -6.94 -11.16
N GLY A 36 -6.49 -7.21 -12.47
CA GLY A 36 -6.49 -8.56 -13.03
C GLY A 36 -5.09 -9.16 -13.23
N TYR A 37 -5.04 -10.49 -13.35
CA TYR A 37 -3.87 -11.25 -13.80
C TYR A 37 -3.91 -11.41 -15.32
N GLY A 38 -2.97 -10.78 -16.02
CA GLY A 38 -2.92 -10.78 -17.49
C GLY A 38 -2.11 -11.94 -18.06
N MET A 39 -2.69 -12.64 -19.03
CA MET A 39 -2.04 -13.63 -19.89
C MET A 39 -2.14 -13.18 -21.34
N ALA A 40 -1.29 -13.70 -22.22
CA ALA A 40 -1.30 -13.35 -23.64
C ALA A 40 -1.02 -14.56 -24.54
N ALA A 41 -1.81 -14.68 -25.62
CA ALA A 41 -1.53 -15.52 -26.78
C ALA A 41 -1.33 -14.61 -28.00
N ILE A 42 -0.16 -14.69 -28.62
CA ILE A 42 0.25 -13.73 -29.65
C ILE A 42 -0.20 -14.21 -31.02
N THR A 43 -0.97 -13.37 -31.72
CA THR A 43 -1.48 -13.65 -33.07
C THR A 43 -0.55 -13.15 -34.17
N ALA A 44 0.15 -12.05 -33.93
CA ALA A 44 1.07 -11.44 -34.87
C ALA A 44 2.14 -10.63 -34.13
N LEU A 45 3.33 -10.58 -34.70
CA LEU A 45 4.41 -9.68 -34.30
C LEU A 45 4.41 -8.50 -35.26
N THR A 46 4.51 -7.28 -34.73
CA THR A 46 4.65 -6.09 -35.56
C THR A 46 6.00 -5.41 -35.29
N ALA A 47 6.64 -4.90 -36.33
CA ALA A 47 7.65 -3.87 -36.20
C ALA A 47 6.94 -2.52 -36.28
N GLN A 48 6.47 -2.00 -35.13
CA GLN A 48 5.76 -0.73 -35.07
C GLN A 48 6.29 0.18 -33.96
N ASN A 49 6.00 1.47 -34.08
CA ASN A 49 6.27 2.48 -33.04
C ASN A 49 5.21 3.58 -33.09
N THR A 50 5.39 4.65 -32.32
CA THR A 50 4.44 5.79 -32.26
C THR A 50 4.20 6.50 -33.60
N ARG A 51 4.96 6.18 -34.66
CA ARG A 51 4.81 6.72 -36.01
C ARG A 51 4.11 5.78 -37.00
N GLY A 52 3.79 4.55 -36.59
CA GLY A 52 3.06 3.59 -37.42
C GLY A 52 3.72 2.21 -37.49
N VAL A 53 3.16 1.37 -38.35
CA VAL A 53 3.56 -0.02 -38.59
C VAL A 53 4.49 -0.10 -39.79
N HIS A 54 5.61 -0.81 -39.65
CA HIS A 54 6.57 -1.05 -40.74
C HIS A 54 6.47 -2.46 -41.31
N GLU A 55 6.24 -3.46 -40.45
CA GLU A 55 6.19 -4.86 -40.85
C GLU A 55 5.24 -5.63 -39.93
N VAL A 56 4.57 -6.64 -40.48
CA VAL A 56 3.72 -7.59 -39.75
C VAL A 56 4.17 -9.00 -40.08
N HIS A 57 4.51 -9.78 -39.06
CA HIS A 57 4.81 -11.19 -39.16
C HIS A 57 3.73 -11.99 -38.43
N VAL A 58 3.03 -12.86 -39.17
CA VAL A 58 2.00 -13.75 -38.63
C VAL A 58 2.60 -15.15 -38.50
N PRO A 59 2.83 -15.66 -37.27
CA PRO A 59 3.26 -17.03 -37.07
C PRO A 59 2.21 -18.03 -37.60
N PRO A 60 2.60 -19.29 -37.88
CA PRO A 60 1.63 -20.32 -38.26
C PRO A 60 0.50 -20.46 -37.22
N ALA A 61 -0.74 -20.59 -37.67
CA ALA A 61 -1.90 -20.64 -36.77
C ALA A 61 -1.86 -21.86 -35.82
N SER A 62 -1.20 -22.95 -36.21
CA SER A 62 -0.92 -24.10 -35.34
C SER A 62 -0.11 -23.74 -34.09
N PHE A 63 0.75 -22.72 -34.17
CA PHE A 63 1.49 -22.23 -33.01
C PHE A 63 0.61 -21.36 -32.10
N LEU A 64 -0.36 -20.63 -32.65
CA LEU A 64 -1.39 -19.97 -31.84
C LEU A 64 -2.25 -20.99 -31.10
N ALA A 65 -2.71 -22.05 -31.78
CA ALA A 65 -3.45 -23.13 -31.14
C ALA A 65 -2.64 -23.76 -29.99
N ALA A 66 -1.36 -24.04 -30.20
CA ALA A 66 -0.48 -24.57 -29.14
C ALA A 66 -0.31 -23.61 -27.95
N GLN A 67 -0.24 -22.28 -28.17
CA GLN A 67 -0.25 -21.29 -27.08
C GLN A 67 -1.56 -21.34 -26.27
N LEU A 68 -2.69 -21.37 -26.97
CA LEU A 68 -4.01 -21.38 -26.36
C LEU A 68 -4.24 -22.65 -25.54
N ASP A 69 -3.90 -23.81 -26.11
CA ASP A 69 -4.02 -25.11 -25.43
C ASP A 69 -3.12 -25.15 -24.19
N ALA A 70 -1.85 -24.73 -24.29
CA ALA A 70 -0.92 -24.72 -23.16
C ALA A 70 -1.40 -23.84 -21.98
N ILE A 71 -2.10 -22.73 -22.26
CA ILE A 71 -2.69 -21.89 -21.21
C ILE A 71 -3.87 -22.61 -20.55
N THR A 72 -4.79 -23.15 -21.34
CA THR A 72 -6.00 -23.78 -20.82
C THR A 72 -5.78 -25.15 -20.19
N ASP A 73 -4.66 -25.81 -20.48
CA ASP A 73 -4.27 -27.08 -19.88
C ASP A 73 -3.92 -26.95 -18.39
N ASP A 74 -3.53 -25.75 -17.92
CA ASP A 74 -3.08 -25.50 -16.54
C ASP A 74 -3.85 -24.38 -15.83
N ILE A 75 -4.30 -23.36 -16.56
CA ILE A 75 -4.84 -22.12 -15.99
C ILE A 75 -6.31 -21.96 -16.37
N THR A 76 -7.19 -21.79 -15.38
CA THR A 76 -8.57 -21.37 -15.68
C THR A 76 -8.58 -19.93 -16.18
N VAL A 77 -9.30 -19.70 -17.28
CA VAL A 77 -9.46 -18.38 -17.90
C VAL A 77 -10.82 -17.82 -17.51
N ASP A 78 -10.85 -16.71 -16.79
CA ASP A 78 -12.09 -16.05 -16.34
C ASP A 78 -12.65 -15.12 -17.42
N ALA A 79 -11.78 -14.51 -18.22
CA ALA A 79 -12.17 -13.70 -19.36
C ALA A 79 -11.15 -13.78 -20.49
N VAL A 80 -11.61 -13.55 -21.71
CA VAL A 80 -10.80 -13.39 -22.90
C VAL A 80 -11.05 -12.03 -23.51
N LYS A 81 -9.98 -11.33 -23.85
CA LYS A 81 -10.02 -10.15 -24.72
C LYS A 81 -9.40 -10.50 -26.06
N LEU A 82 -10.11 -10.23 -27.14
CA LEU A 82 -9.64 -10.41 -28.51
C LEU A 82 -9.26 -9.04 -29.09
N GLY A 83 -8.06 -8.94 -29.66
CA GLY A 83 -7.57 -7.74 -30.33
C GLY A 83 -7.32 -7.98 -31.82
N MET A 84 -6.18 -7.51 -32.34
CA MET A 84 -5.79 -7.74 -33.72
C MET A 84 -5.59 -9.23 -34.01
N LEU A 85 -6.41 -9.80 -34.90
CA LEU A 85 -6.36 -11.22 -35.31
C LEU A 85 -5.71 -11.45 -36.68
N ALA A 86 -5.18 -10.40 -37.32
CA ALA A 86 -4.38 -10.41 -38.56
C ALA A 86 -5.05 -10.96 -39.84
N ASN A 87 -5.56 -12.20 -39.86
CA ASN A 87 -6.13 -12.82 -41.05
C ASN A 87 -7.20 -13.88 -40.72
N ALA A 88 -7.87 -14.39 -41.76
CA ALA A 88 -8.97 -15.35 -41.60
C ALA A 88 -8.55 -16.69 -40.95
N GLU A 89 -7.32 -17.18 -41.17
CA GLU A 89 -6.83 -18.43 -40.59
C GLU A 89 -6.70 -18.33 -39.06
N VAL A 90 -6.13 -17.22 -38.59
CA VAL A 90 -6.02 -16.91 -37.16
C VAL A 90 -7.41 -16.73 -36.55
N ILE A 91 -8.31 -15.99 -37.20
CA ILE A 91 -9.68 -15.80 -36.71
C ILE A 91 -10.40 -17.14 -36.54
N ARG A 92 -10.33 -18.03 -37.54
CA ARG A 92 -10.94 -19.36 -37.45
C ARG A 92 -10.34 -20.20 -36.32
N THR A 93 -9.02 -20.14 -36.14
CA THR A 93 -8.33 -20.84 -35.04
C THR A 93 -8.84 -20.38 -33.67
N VAL A 94 -9.01 -19.06 -33.50
CA VAL A 94 -9.57 -18.48 -32.26
C VAL A 94 -11.04 -18.89 -32.09
N ALA A 95 -11.85 -18.84 -33.16
CA ALA A 95 -13.25 -19.24 -33.12
C ALA A 95 -13.42 -20.72 -32.71
N GLU A 96 -12.61 -21.61 -33.29
CA GLU A 96 -12.58 -23.03 -32.93
C GLU A 96 -12.20 -23.24 -31.46
N TRP A 97 -11.18 -22.54 -30.97
CA TRP A 97 -10.79 -22.61 -29.56
C TRP A 97 -11.89 -22.07 -28.63
N LEU A 98 -12.51 -20.93 -28.93
CA LEU A 98 -13.60 -20.36 -28.13
C LEU A 98 -14.81 -21.31 -28.06
N ALA A 99 -15.18 -21.94 -29.18
CA ALA A 99 -16.30 -22.88 -29.22
C ALA A 99 -16.07 -24.12 -28.33
N ARG A 100 -14.82 -24.57 -28.20
CA ARG A 100 -14.40 -25.67 -27.32
C ARG A 100 -14.31 -25.24 -25.85
N THR A 101 -13.58 -24.16 -25.57
CA THR A 101 -13.20 -23.74 -24.22
C THR A 101 -14.33 -23.02 -23.49
N ARG A 102 -15.14 -22.24 -24.22
CA ARG A 102 -16.25 -21.43 -23.71
C ARG A 102 -15.91 -20.63 -22.44
N PRO A 103 -14.95 -19.69 -22.53
CA PRO A 103 -14.63 -18.80 -21.40
C PRO A 103 -15.89 -18.06 -20.90
N PRO A 104 -15.99 -17.71 -19.61
CA PRO A 104 -17.17 -17.06 -19.05
C PRO A 104 -17.46 -15.68 -19.66
N ILE A 105 -16.41 -14.94 -20.05
CA ILE A 105 -16.51 -13.61 -20.63
C ILE A 105 -15.59 -13.53 -21.85
N VAL A 106 -16.12 -13.05 -22.97
CA VAL A 106 -15.37 -12.79 -24.20
C VAL A 106 -15.65 -11.36 -24.69
N VAL A 107 -14.63 -10.50 -24.69
CA VAL A 107 -14.69 -9.14 -25.24
C VAL A 107 -13.89 -9.08 -26.53
N LEU A 108 -14.54 -8.68 -27.63
CA LEU A 108 -13.92 -8.52 -28.94
C LEU A 108 -13.71 -7.03 -29.26
N ASP A 109 -12.46 -6.61 -29.39
CA ASP A 109 -12.09 -5.35 -30.03
C ASP A 109 -11.81 -5.63 -31.51
N PRO A 110 -12.75 -5.34 -32.43
CA PRO A 110 -12.64 -5.75 -33.82
C PRO A 110 -11.67 -4.83 -34.56
N VAL A 111 -10.37 -5.01 -34.32
CA VAL A 111 -9.31 -4.20 -34.93
C VAL A 111 -9.25 -4.50 -36.43
N MET A 112 -9.93 -3.67 -37.22
CA MET A 112 -10.02 -3.81 -38.69
C MET A 112 -9.28 -2.70 -39.43
N VAL A 113 -9.02 -1.57 -38.75
CA VAL A 113 -8.37 -0.39 -39.30
C VAL A 113 -7.28 0.08 -38.32
N ALA A 114 -6.09 0.37 -38.83
CA ALA A 114 -5.01 0.92 -38.02
C ALA A 114 -5.34 2.33 -37.54
N THR A 115 -4.73 2.80 -36.45
CA THR A 115 -4.84 4.20 -36.02
C THR A 115 -4.33 5.18 -37.08
N SER A 116 -3.46 4.74 -38.01
CA SER A 116 -3.03 5.48 -39.20
C SER A 116 -4.08 5.56 -40.32
N GLY A 117 -5.17 4.78 -40.24
CA GLY A 117 -6.24 4.71 -41.24
C GLY A 117 -6.09 3.57 -42.26
N ASP A 118 -5.01 2.79 -42.20
CA ASP A 118 -4.79 1.67 -43.12
C ASP A 118 -5.74 0.50 -42.83
N ARG A 119 -6.34 -0.08 -43.88
CA ARG A 119 -7.11 -1.33 -43.76
C ARG A 119 -6.18 -2.47 -43.34
N LEU A 120 -6.50 -3.13 -42.23
CA LEU A 120 -5.68 -4.22 -41.69
C LEU A 120 -6.15 -5.61 -42.12
N LEU A 121 -7.42 -5.75 -42.52
CA LEU A 121 -8.02 -7.03 -42.90
C LEU A 121 -8.43 -7.02 -44.39
N ASP A 122 -8.24 -8.17 -45.04
CA ASP A 122 -8.84 -8.47 -46.34
C ASP A 122 -10.31 -8.91 -46.19
N ALA A 123 -11.03 -9.04 -47.32
CA ALA A 123 -12.46 -9.37 -47.32
C ALA A 123 -12.76 -10.72 -46.64
N ASP A 124 -11.86 -11.71 -46.77
CA ASP A 124 -12.02 -13.01 -46.14
C ASP A 124 -11.90 -12.90 -44.61
N ALA A 125 -10.97 -12.08 -44.12
CA ALA A 125 -10.82 -11.79 -42.70
C ALA A 125 -11.97 -10.93 -42.15
N GLU A 126 -12.53 -9.99 -42.93
CA GLU A 126 -13.75 -9.27 -42.54
C GLU A 126 -14.95 -10.23 -42.39
N SER A 127 -15.09 -11.21 -43.31
CA SER A 127 -16.13 -12.24 -43.19
C SER A 127 -15.92 -13.12 -41.97
N ALA A 128 -14.70 -13.60 -41.74
CA ALA A 128 -14.37 -14.40 -40.58
C ALA A 128 -14.60 -13.63 -39.27
N MET A 129 -14.31 -12.32 -39.24
CA MET A 129 -14.59 -11.47 -38.08
C MET A 129 -16.10 -11.42 -37.78
N ARG A 130 -16.96 -11.28 -38.80
CA ARG A 130 -18.43 -11.31 -38.62
C ARG A 130 -18.91 -12.66 -38.08
N GLU A 131 -18.28 -13.76 -38.46
CA GLU A 131 -18.60 -15.10 -37.94
C GLU A 131 -18.13 -15.30 -36.49
N LEU A 132 -17.17 -14.50 -36.02
CA LEU A 132 -16.67 -14.53 -34.64
C LEU A 132 -17.60 -13.77 -33.67
N LEU A 133 -18.35 -12.77 -34.14
CA LEU A 133 -19.21 -11.92 -33.31
C LEU A 133 -20.16 -12.71 -32.37
N PRO A 134 -20.87 -13.77 -32.83
CA PRO A 134 -21.76 -14.56 -31.96
C PRO A 134 -21.04 -15.33 -30.83
N LEU A 135 -19.71 -15.41 -30.85
CA LEU A 135 -18.91 -16.04 -29.78
C LEU A 135 -18.43 -15.03 -28.73
N ALA A 136 -18.71 -13.74 -28.91
CA ALA A 136 -18.37 -12.69 -27.96
C ALA A 136 -19.58 -12.32 -27.09
N ASP A 137 -19.33 -11.87 -25.86
CA ASP A 137 -20.35 -11.28 -24.98
C ASP A 137 -20.48 -9.77 -25.19
N LEU A 138 -19.38 -9.12 -25.62
CA LEU A 138 -19.31 -7.70 -25.94
C LEU A 138 -18.35 -7.47 -27.11
N VAL A 139 -18.77 -6.62 -28.06
CA VAL A 139 -17.92 -6.13 -29.16
C VAL A 139 -17.75 -4.63 -28.99
N THR A 140 -16.54 -4.10 -29.17
CA THR A 140 -16.23 -2.69 -28.91
C THR A 140 -15.80 -1.93 -30.17
N PRO A 141 -16.62 -1.80 -31.23
CA PRO A 141 -16.20 -1.18 -32.48
C PRO A 141 -16.13 0.35 -32.39
N ASN A 142 -15.15 0.96 -33.09
CA ASN A 142 -15.21 2.37 -33.45
C ASN A 142 -16.18 2.60 -34.63
N LEU A 143 -16.44 3.86 -35.03
CA LEU A 143 -17.40 4.16 -36.11
C LEU A 143 -17.06 3.50 -37.45
N GLY A 144 -15.79 3.40 -37.82
CA GLY A 144 -15.36 2.77 -39.06
C GLY A 144 -15.53 1.25 -39.01
N GLU A 145 -15.12 0.63 -37.91
CA GLU A 145 -15.31 -0.80 -37.64
C GLU A 145 -16.81 -1.14 -37.58
N LEU A 146 -17.62 -0.30 -36.94
CA LEU A 146 -19.05 -0.49 -36.79
C LEU A 146 -19.75 -0.47 -38.15
N ALA A 147 -19.37 0.43 -39.05
CA ALA A 147 -19.89 0.48 -40.41
C ALA A 147 -19.57 -0.80 -41.19
N VAL A 148 -18.37 -1.36 -41.02
CA VAL A 148 -17.98 -2.62 -41.66
C VAL A 148 -18.81 -3.79 -41.10
N LEU A 149 -19.03 -3.83 -39.78
CA LEU A 149 -19.83 -4.88 -39.13
C LEU A 149 -21.33 -4.78 -39.45
N ALA A 150 -21.87 -3.56 -39.54
CA ALA A 150 -23.27 -3.30 -39.93
C ALA A 150 -23.54 -3.60 -41.42
N GLY A 151 -22.49 -3.55 -42.25
CA GLY A 151 -22.56 -3.83 -43.68
C GLY A 151 -23.23 -5.17 -44.00
N SER A 152 -24.22 -5.13 -44.89
CA SER A 152 -25.07 -6.29 -45.24
C SER A 152 -25.00 -6.68 -46.73
N GLY A 153 -24.16 -6.04 -47.55
CA GLY A 153 -24.11 -6.29 -49.00
C GLY A 153 -22.79 -5.88 -49.67
N ASP A 154 -22.76 -5.94 -51.01
CA ASP A 154 -21.60 -5.71 -51.88
C ASP A 154 -21.15 -4.24 -52.01
N GLY A 155 -21.75 -3.33 -51.24
CA GLY A 155 -21.46 -1.90 -51.25
C GLY A 155 -20.39 -1.49 -50.23
N PRO A 156 -19.74 -0.32 -50.41
CA PRO A 156 -18.78 0.19 -49.42
C PRO A 156 -19.46 0.47 -48.07
N PRO A 157 -18.77 0.25 -46.94
CA PRO A 157 -19.27 0.59 -45.61
C PRO A 157 -19.63 2.08 -45.50
N ILE A 158 -20.77 2.40 -44.88
CA ILE A 158 -21.21 3.78 -44.65
C ILE A 158 -20.91 4.14 -43.20
N VAL A 159 -19.90 4.98 -42.98
CA VAL A 159 -19.52 5.44 -41.64
C VAL A 159 -20.55 6.45 -41.13
N ALA A 160 -21.08 6.19 -39.93
CA ALA A 160 -21.99 7.11 -39.26
C ALA A 160 -21.35 8.48 -39.05
N THR A 161 -22.09 9.53 -39.40
CA THR A 161 -21.68 10.94 -39.25
C THR A 161 -22.35 11.62 -38.06
N THR A 162 -23.43 11.02 -37.55
CA THR A 162 -24.14 11.45 -36.35
C THR A 162 -24.19 10.36 -35.29
N TRP A 163 -24.42 10.72 -34.04
CA TRP A 163 -24.54 9.74 -32.96
C TRP A 163 -25.78 8.84 -33.12
N ALA A 164 -26.88 9.40 -33.59
CA ALA A 164 -28.10 8.63 -33.87
C ALA A 164 -27.85 7.52 -34.90
N GLU A 165 -27.16 7.86 -36.00
CA GLU A 165 -26.76 6.87 -37.02
C GLU A 165 -25.86 5.77 -36.44
N ALA A 166 -24.94 6.11 -35.53
CA ALA A 166 -24.07 5.14 -34.88
C ALA A 166 -24.86 4.18 -33.98
N ILE A 167 -25.87 4.67 -33.24
CA ILE A 167 -26.75 3.83 -32.43
C ILE A 167 -27.56 2.88 -33.31
N GLU A 168 -28.16 3.36 -34.41
CA GLU A 168 -28.90 2.52 -35.35
C GLU A 168 -28.02 1.39 -35.94
N GLN A 169 -26.77 1.70 -36.28
CA GLN A 169 -25.80 0.70 -36.73
C GLN A 169 -25.48 -0.31 -35.63
N ALA A 170 -25.28 0.13 -34.39
CA ALA A 170 -24.99 -0.74 -33.25
C ALA A 170 -26.18 -1.66 -32.92
N GLU A 171 -27.41 -1.16 -32.98
CA GLU A 171 -28.63 -1.96 -32.83
C GLU A 171 -28.74 -3.02 -33.93
N SER A 172 -28.45 -2.65 -35.19
CA SER A 172 -28.45 -3.59 -36.31
C SER A 172 -27.43 -4.72 -36.13
N VAL A 173 -26.20 -4.38 -35.74
CA VAL A 173 -25.15 -5.38 -35.44
C VAL A 173 -25.57 -6.26 -34.26
N SER A 174 -26.06 -5.66 -33.17
CA SER A 174 -26.49 -6.40 -31.99
C SER A 174 -27.61 -7.39 -32.31
N ALA A 175 -28.64 -6.95 -33.05
CA ALA A 175 -29.77 -7.79 -33.46
C ALA A 175 -29.36 -8.91 -34.43
N ARG A 176 -28.47 -8.60 -35.38
CA ARG A 176 -28.05 -9.55 -36.42
C ARG A 176 -27.19 -10.69 -35.85
N TYR A 177 -26.30 -10.37 -34.92
CA TYR A 177 -25.31 -11.33 -34.41
C TYR A 177 -25.61 -11.82 -32.98
N GLY A 178 -26.62 -11.26 -32.31
CA GLY A 178 -26.98 -11.65 -30.95
C GLY A 178 -25.93 -11.27 -29.91
N VAL A 179 -25.26 -10.13 -30.10
CA VAL A 179 -24.12 -9.69 -29.27
C VAL A 179 -24.33 -8.28 -28.73
N ARG A 180 -23.74 -7.96 -27.57
CA ARG A 180 -23.72 -6.57 -27.08
C ARG A 180 -22.70 -5.75 -27.86
N VAL A 181 -23.04 -4.50 -28.15
CA VAL A 181 -22.16 -3.58 -28.87
C VAL A 181 -21.88 -2.37 -28.00
N LEU A 182 -20.61 -2.13 -27.69
CA LEU A 182 -20.14 -0.85 -27.16
C LEU A 182 -19.68 0.03 -28.33
N ALA A 183 -20.59 0.82 -28.88
CA ALA A 183 -20.28 1.76 -29.95
C ALA A 183 -19.40 2.90 -29.41
N LYS A 184 -18.25 3.14 -30.05
CA LYS A 184 -17.30 4.19 -29.65
C LYS A 184 -17.39 5.41 -30.58
N GLY A 185 -17.93 6.51 -30.08
CA GLY A 185 -18.17 7.75 -30.84
C GLY A 185 -16.99 8.72 -30.90
N GLY A 186 -15.83 8.37 -30.33
CA GLY A 186 -14.65 9.25 -30.25
C GLY A 186 -14.13 9.82 -31.57
N HIS A 187 -14.56 9.33 -32.73
CA HIS A 187 -14.22 9.87 -34.07
C HIS A 187 -15.24 10.86 -34.63
N LEU A 188 -16.37 11.09 -33.95
CA LEU A 188 -17.33 12.12 -34.32
C LEU A 188 -16.70 13.52 -34.20
N VAL A 189 -17.14 14.44 -35.06
CA VAL A 189 -16.72 15.83 -35.02
C VAL A 189 -17.33 16.53 -33.79
N GLY A 190 -16.53 17.34 -33.10
CA GLY A 190 -16.95 18.15 -31.97
C GLY A 190 -16.27 17.78 -30.65
N ASP A 191 -16.73 18.44 -29.59
CA ASP A 191 -16.13 18.36 -28.24
C ASP A 191 -16.63 17.16 -27.43
N ALA A 192 -17.67 16.48 -27.89
CA ALA A 192 -18.19 15.27 -27.26
C ALA A 192 -17.48 14.01 -27.80
N ALA A 193 -17.25 13.04 -26.91
CA ALA A 193 -16.82 11.69 -27.25
C ALA A 193 -17.76 10.68 -26.57
N PRO A 194 -19.00 10.54 -27.08
CA PRO A 194 -19.98 9.62 -26.50
C PRO A 194 -19.62 8.17 -26.82
N ASP A 195 -19.96 7.26 -25.92
CA ASP A 195 -20.00 5.82 -26.16
C ASP A 195 -21.38 5.29 -25.74
N ALA A 196 -21.84 4.16 -26.28
CA ALA A 196 -23.07 3.53 -25.83
C ALA A 196 -22.98 2.01 -25.83
N LEU A 197 -23.49 1.40 -24.76
CA LEU A 197 -23.75 -0.04 -24.71
C LEU A 197 -25.14 -0.29 -25.29
N VAL A 198 -25.21 -1.12 -26.33
CA VAL A 198 -26.42 -1.51 -27.03
C VAL A 198 -26.61 -3.02 -26.96
N ASP A 199 -27.78 -3.46 -26.49
CA ASP A 199 -28.21 -4.85 -26.45
C ASP A 199 -29.63 -4.93 -27.03
N ALA A 200 -29.73 -5.36 -28.30
CA ALA A 200 -30.99 -5.51 -29.00
C ALA A 200 -31.84 -6.66 -28.43
N GLY A 201 -31.22 -7.66 -27.78
CA GLY A 201 -31.93 -8.77 -27.16
C GLY A 201 -32.76 -8.35 -25.95
N THR A 202 -32.32 -7.31 -25.24
CA THR A 202 -33.03 -6.73 -24.10
C THR A 202 -33.58 -5.32 -24.37
N ALA A 203 -33.51 -4.84 -25.62
CA ALA A 203 -33.84 -3.47 -26.01
C ALA A 203 -33.20 -2.41 -25.09
N THR A 204 -31.96 -2.65 -24.67
CA THR A 204 -31.23 -1.81 -23.72
C THR A 204 -30.22 -0.95 -24.45
N ILE A 205 -30.26 0.36 -24.17
CA ILE A 205 -29.26 1.34 -24.60
C ILE A 205 -28.82 2.09 -23.35
N VAL A 206 -27.52 2.09 -23.08
CA VAL A 206 -26.90 2.86 -21.99
C VAL A 206 -25.88 3.82 -22.59
N ASP A 207 -26.20 5.11 -22.58
CA ASP A 207 -25.30 6.16 -23.02
C ASP A 207 -24.24 6.48 -21.96
N PHE A 208 -23.00 6.60 -22.42
CA PHE A 208 -21.86 7.04 -21.63
C PHE A 208 -21.32 8.33 -22.25
N GLY A 209 -21.80 9.47 -21.73
CA GLY A 209 -21.32 10.79 -22.14
C GLY A 209 -19.85 11.05 -21.75
N GLY A 210 -19.31 12.15 -22.22
CA GLY A 210 -17.99 12.62 -21.81
C GLY A 210 -17.36 13.57 -22.82
N ASP A 211 -16.65 14.58 -22.30
CA ASP A 211 -15.92 15.53 -23.14
C ASP A 211 -14.65 14.89 -23.69
N ARG A 212 -14.27 15.30 -24.89
CA ARG A 212 -13.00 14.97 -25.53
C ARG A 212 -11.85 15.56 -24.71
N ILE A 213 -10.86 14.72 -24.43
CA ILE A 213 -9.63 15.14 -23.75
C ILE A 213 -8.67 15.64 -24.84
N ALA A 214 -8.24 16.89 -24.74
CA ALA A 214 -7.23 17.46 -25.63
C ALA A 214 -5.87 16.82 -25.31
N THR A 215 -5.46 15.84 -26.12
CA THR A 215 -4.18 15.14 -25.99
C THR A 215 -3.79 14.47 -27.31
N THR A 216 -2.49 14.36 -27.53
CA THR A 216 -1.89 13.55 -28.61
C THR A 216 -1.65 12.10 -28.21
N ALA A 217 -1.80 11.78 -26.93
CA ALA A 217 -1.50 10.47 -26.34
C ALA A 217 -2.67 9.49 -26.46
N THR A 218 -3.12 9.21 -27.68
CA THR A 218 -4.31 8.39 -27.97
C THR A 218 -3.99 6.97 -28.47
N HIS A 219 -2.71 6.64 -28.62
CA HIS A 219 -2.27 5.32 -29.07
C HIS A 219 -2.68 4.25 -28.06
N GLY A 220 -3.31 3.18 -28.56
CA GLY A 220 -3.77 2.04 -27.75
C GLY A 220 -5.09 2.20 -27.00
N THR A 221 -5.79 3.33 -27.11
CA THR A 221 -7.06 3.58 -26.37
C THR A 221 -8.10 2.47 -26.53
N GLY A 222 -8.29 1.92 -27.73
CA GLY A 222 -9.22 0.82 -28.00
C GLY A 222 -8.83 -0.49 -27.31
N CYS A 223 -7.58 -0.92 -27.47
CA CYS A 223 -7.03 -2.11 -26.82
C CYS A 223 -7.11 -1.99 -25.29
N SER A 224 -6.75 -0.81 -24.78
CA SER A 224 -6.74 -0.55 -23.36
C SER A 224 -8.14 -0.58 -22.75
N LEU A 225 -9.13 0.02 -23.43
CA LEU A 225 -10.52 0.06 -22.97
C LEU A 225 -11.14 -1.34 -22.93
N SER A 226 -11.03 -2.09 -24.02
CA SER A 226 -11.60 -3.45 -24.13
C SER A 226 -10.99 -4.41 -23.11
N SER A 227 -9.68 -4.32 -22.86
CA SER A 227 -9.00 -5.14 -21.84
C SER A 227 -9.41 -4.79 -20.42
N ALA A 228 -9.59 -3.50 -20.10
CA ALA A 228 -10.10 -3.07 -18.80
C ALA A 228 -11.54 -3.56 -18.59
N ILE A 229 -12.39 -3.46 -19.62
CA ILE A 229 -13.78 -3.94 -19.56
C ILE A 229 -13.82 -5.47 -19.34
N ALA A 230 -13.04 -6.25 -20.08
CA ALA A 230 -12.99 -7.70 -19.91
C ALA A 230 -12.64 -8.10 -18.47
N THR A 231 -11.69 -7.38 -17.87
CA THR A 231 -11.24 -7.62 -16.50
C THR A 231 -12.32 -7.26 -15.48
N LEU A 232 -12.90 -6.06 -15.59
CA LEU A 232 -13.92 -5.56 -14.65
C LEU A 232 -15.25 -6.33 -14.78
N ALA A 233 -15.59 -6.79 -16.00
CA ALA A 233 -16.76 -7.63 -16.21
C ALA A 233 -16.60 -9.00 -15.55
N ALA A 234 -15.40 -9.59 -15.58
CA ALA A 234 -15.11 -10.84 -14.87
C ALA A 234 -15.18 -10.68 -13.34
N GLU A 235 -14.84 -9.51 -12.81
CA GLU A 235 -14.90 -9.24 -11.37
C GLU A 235 -16.32 -8.91 -10.88
N HIS A 236 -17.09 -8.12 -11.64
CA HIS A 236 -18.35 -7.56 -11.17
C HIS A 236 -19.60 -8.22 -11.76
N GLY A 237 -19.52 -8.84 -12.95
CA GLY A 237 -20.67 -9.40 -13.66
C GLY A 237 -21.69 -8.36 -14.17
N ASP A 238 -21.42 -7.06 -14.04
CA ASP A 238 -22.28 -5.95 -14.46
C ASP A 238 -21.60 -5.12 -15.56
N TRP A 239 -22.14 -5.18 -16.78
CA TRP A 239 -21.60 -4.50 -17.96
C TRP A 239 -21.61 -2.97 -17.85
N PRO A 240 -22.75 -2.28 -17.56
CA PRO A 240 -22.74 -0.84 -17.30
C PRO A 240 -21.74 -0.39 -16.25
N ALA A 241 -21.61 -1.11 -15.13
CA ALA A 241 -20.66 -0.78 -14.08
C ALA A 241 -19.20 -0.95 -14.56
N ALA A 242 -18.88 -2.08 -15.19
CA ALA A 242 -17.55 -2.36 -15.74
C ALA A 242 -17.13 -1.32 -16.79
N ILE A 243 -18.03 -0.93 -17.70
CA ILE A 243 -17.77 0.09 -18.71
C ILE A 243 -17.58 1.46 -18.07
N THR A 244 -18.39 1.81 -17.08
CA THR A 244 -18.27 3.10 -16.37
C THR A 244 -16.89 3.22 -15.71
N GLU A 245 -16.44 2.19 -15.00
CA GLU A 245 -15.13 2.21 -14.34
C GLU A 245 -13.97 2.14 -15.34
N ALA A 246 -14.06 1.30 -16.37
CA ALA A 246 -13.05 1.24 -17.44
C ALA A 246 -12.87 2.60 -18.14
N ARG A 247 -13.97 3.30 -18.43
CA ARG A 247 -13.92 4.66 -19.01
C ARG A 247 -13.33 5.67 -18.04
N ARG A 248 -13.64 5.58 -16.74
CA ARG A 248 -13.05 6.44 -15.71
C ARG A 248 -11.53 6.28 -15.67
N TRP A 249 -11.05 5.04 -15.62
CA TRP A 249 -9.63 4.70 -15.67
C TRP A 249 -8.96 5.17 -16.97
N LEU A 250 -9.58 4.96 -18.13
CA LEU A 250 -9.02 5.38 -19.42
C LEU A 250 -8.89 6.91 -19.50
N ARG A 251 -9.89 7.65 -19.01
CA ARG A 251 -9.88 9.11 -18.97
C ARG A 251 -8.79 9.64 -18.02
N GLU A 252 -8.54 8.98 -16.89
CA GLU A 252 -7.39 9.26 -16.03
C GLU A 252 -6.07 9.02 -16.79
N SER A 253 -5.96 7.88 -17.49
CA SER A 253 -4.76 7.49 -18.24
C SER A 253 -4.44 8.45 -19.41
N LEU A 254 -5.47 8.94 -20.11
CA LEU A 254 -5.35 9.91 -21.20
C LEU A 254 -4.81 11.26 -20.71
N ARG A 255 -5.34 11.79 -19.60
CA ARG A 255 -4.89 13.09 -19.04
C ARG A 255 -3.41 13.09 -18.66
N HIS A 256 -2.84 11.93 -18.39
CA HIS A 256 -1.43 11.78 -17.99
C HIS A 256 -0.55 11.17 -19.08
N GLY A 257 -1.09 10.87 -20.26
CA GLY A 257 -0.37 10.19 -21.34
C GLY A 257 0.83 10.99 -21.85
N GLU A 258 0.66 12.29 -22.10
CA GLU A 258 1.73 13.15 -22.64
C GLU A 258 2.93 13.29 -21.71
N ALA A 259 2.70 13.23 -20.39
CA ALA A 259 3.77 13.32 -19.39
C ALA A 259 4.77 12.14 -19.47
N LEU A 260 4.43 11.06 -20.18
CA LEU A 260 5.36 9.96 -20.42
C LEU A 260 6.51 10.33 -21.36
N GLY A 261 6.34 11.29 -22.27
CA GLY A 261 7.36 11.68 -23.24
C GLY A 261 7.82 10.55 -24.18
N VAL A 262 6.94 9.60 -24.50
CA VAL A 262 7.28 8.42 -25.32
C VAL A 262 7.02 8.68 -26.80
N GLY A 263 8.09 8.65 -27.59
CA GLY A 263 8.04 8.77 -29.05
C GLY A 263 7.88 10.21 -29.55
N GLY A 264 7.76 10.35 -30.87
CA GLY A 264 7.56 11.65 -31.53
C GLY A 264 6.40 11.65 -32.53
N GLY A 265 5.49 10.68 -32.40
CA GLY A 265 4.22 10.61 -33.13
C GLY A 265 3.05 10.60 -32.15
N HIS A 266 2.09 9.69 -32.31
CA HIS A 266 1.00 9.52 -31.36
C HIS A 266 1.49 8.72 -30.15
N GLY A 267 1.57 9.37 -28.99
CA GLY A 267 2.05 8.76 -27.75
C GLY A 267 1.03 7.79 -27.14
N PRO A 268 1.45 6.89 -26.24
CA PRO A 268 0.56 6.00 -25.51
C PRO A 268 -0.14 6.69 -24.33
N ILE A 269 -1.27 6.15 -23.90
CA ILE A 269 -1.86 6.52 -22.60
C ILE A 269 -0.95 6.11 -21.43
N ASN A 270 -1.08 6.78 -20.29
CA ASN A 270 -0.40 6.37 -19.06
C ASN A 270 -1.25 5.39 -18.24
N HIS A 271 -1.09 4.10 -18.56
CA HIS A 271 -1.85 2.99 -17.96
C HIS A 271 -1.79 2.94 -16.42
N PHE A 272 -0.73 3.48 -15.81
CA PHE A 272 -0.48 3.39 -14.36
C PHE A 272 -0.48 4.74 -13.64
N ALA A 273 -0.88 5.84 -14.29
CA ALA A 273 -0.83 7.19 -13.72
C ALA A 273 -1.51 7.28 -12.35
N GLY A 274 -2.77 6.87 -12.29
CA GLY A 274 -3.52 6.84 -11.04
C GLY A 274 -2.98 5.84 -10.03
N LEU A 275 -2.55 4.67 -10.50
CA LEU A 275 -2.01 3.61 -9.65
C LEU A 275 -0.75 4.07 -8.92
N TRP A 276 0.23 4.64 -9.62
CA TRP A 276 1.47 5.14 -9.02
C TRP A 276 1.25 6.37 -8.14
N ALA A 277 0.31 7.25 -8.51
CA ALA A 277 -0.04 8.40 -7.67
C ALA A 277 -0.63 7.98 -6.32
N ARG A 278 -1.41 6.89 -6.30
CA ARG A 278 -2.05 6.37 -5.07
C ARG A 278 -1.15 5.42 -4.28
N GLY A 279 -0.51 4.46 -4.94
CA GLY A 279 0.29 3.40 -4.32
C GLY A 279 1.77 3.71 -4.17
N GLY A 280 2.26 4.79 -4.80
CA GLY A 280 3.68 5.06 -4.92
C GLY A 280 4.40 4.08 -5.86
N THR A 281 5.72 4.25 -5.97
CA THR A 281 6.59 3.43 -6.83
C THR A 281 7.59 2.60 -6.03
N ARG A 282 7.49 2.63 -4.70
CA ARG A 282 8.38 1.91 -3.79
C ARG A 282 7.58 0.86 -3.04
N THR A 283 8.14 -0.34 -2.97
CA THR A 283 7.62 -1.42 -2.13
C THR A 283 7.63 -0.98 -0.66
N ALA A 284 6.54 -1.27 0.05
CA ALA A 284 6.47 -1.02 1.48
C ALA A 284 7.35 -2.05 2.23
N PRO A 285 8.04 -1.66 3.32
CA PRO A 285 8.78 -2.59 4.13
C PRO A 285 7.82 -3.51 4.90
N THR A 286 8.26 -4.72 5.18
CA THR A 286 7.59 -5.65 6.09
C THR A 286 7.74 -5.18 7.55
N PRO A 287 6.85 -5.61 8.47
CA PRO A 287 7.02 -5.32 9.90
C PRO A 287 8.39 -5.71 10.44
N THR A 288 8.93 -6.87 10.02
CA THR A 288 10.25 -7.35 10.45
C THR A 288 11.40 -6.45 9.95
N GLU A 289 11.31 -5.95 8.72
CA GLU A 289 12.30 -5.00 8.20
C GLU A 289 12.26 -3.68 8.97
N VAL A 290 11.06 -3.18 9.30
CA VAL A 290 10.91 -1.98 10.15
C VAL A 290 11.51 -2.21 11.54
N GLU A 291 11.22 -3.36 12.17
CA GLU A 291 11.75 -3.71 13.48
C GLU A 291 13.29 -3.65 13.49
N ALA A 292 13.92 -4.35 12.53
CA ALA A 292 15.37 -4.41 12.41
C ALA A 292 15.99 -3.03 12.13
N GLU A 293 15.39 -2.24 11.23
CA GLU A 293 15.84 -0.90 10.89
C GLU A 293 15.79 0.03 12.11
N TRP A 294 14.66 0.07 12.82
CA TRP A 294 14.47 0.99 13.94
C TRP A 294 15.35 0.62 15.14
N TRP A 295 15.45 -0.67 15.47
CA TRP A 295 16.33 -1.12 16.54
C TRP A 295 17.82 -0.86 16.24
N GLY A 296 18.22 -1.05 14.98
CA GLY A 296 19.55 -0.69 14.51
C GLY A 296 19.79 0.83 14.54
N GLY A 297 18.76 1.62 14.24
CA GLY A 297 18.80 3.09 14.18
C GLY A 297 18.97 3.79 15.54
N ILE A 298 18.87 3.07 16.65
CA ILE A 298 19.15 3.57 18.02
C ILE A 298 20.32 2.87 18.69
N ALA A 299 21.18 2.17 17.94
CA ALA A 299 22.33 1.44 18.50
C ALA A 299 23.33 2.37 19.22
N ASP A 300 23.46 3.61 18.76
CA ASP A 300 24.23 4.66 19.44
C ASP A 300 23.62 5.04 20.78
N VAL A 301 22.30 5.33 20.83
CA VAL A 301 21.59 5.66 22.07
C VAL A 301 21.69 4.53 23.09
N ARG A 302 21.50 3.27 22.66
CA ARG A 302 21.60 2.10 23.55
C ARG A 302 23.01 1.91 24.11
N ARG A 303 24.04 2.07 23.27
CA ARG A 303 25.43 2.02 23.74
C ARG A 303 25.70 3.12 24.76
N ASP A 304 25.22 4.34 24.51
CA ASP A 304 25.44 5.46 25.40
C ASP A 304 24.70 5.26 26.74
N ILE A 305 23.51 4.63 26.75
CA ILE A 305 22.80 4.18 27.98
C ILE A 305 23.66 3.19 28.75
N ASP A 306 24.20 2.17 28.07
CA ASP A 306 25.03 1.15 28.70
C ASP A 306 26.29 1.73 29.37
N GLU A 307 26.80 2.86 28.88
CA GLU A 307 28.00 3.53 29.40
C GLU A 307 27.72 4.48 30.58
N LEU A 308 26.45 4.77 30.89
CA LEU A 308 26.09 5.69 31.96
C LEU A 308 26.60 5.21 33.33
N PRO A 309 27.17 6.12 34.16
CA PRO A 309 27.56 5.78 35.54
C PRO A 309 26.41 5.23 36.37
N PHE A 310 25.19 5.69 36.11
CA PHE A 310 23.99 5.16 36.76
C PHE A 310 23.79 3.67 36.47
N ILE A 311 23.84 3.26 35.19
CA ILE A 311 23.68 1.87 34.77
C ILE A 311 24.84 0.99 35.23
N ARG A 312 26.09 1.48 35.10
CA ARG A 312 27.27 0.73 35.56
C ARG A 312 27.27 0.53 37.07
N GLY A 313 26.96 1.57 37.84
CA GLY A 313 26.85 1.48 39.29
C GLY A 313 25.68 0.61 39.74
N LEU A 314 24.57 0.60 39.00
CA LEU A 314 23.43 -0.26 39.27
C LEU A 314 23.78 -1.73 39.02
N ALA A 315 24.57 -2.04 37.98
CA ALA A 315 24.96 -3.40 37.63
C ALA A 315 26.01 -4.00 38.58
N ASP A 316 26.94 -3.19 39.09
CA ASP A 316 28.01 -3.67 39.98
C ASP A 316 27.71 -3.46 41.47
N GLY A 317 26.56 -2.86 41.80
CA GLY A 317 26.10 -2.59 43.16
C GLY A 317 26.78 -1.40 43.83
N SER A 318 27.61 -0.62 43.12
CA SER A 318 28.32 0.54 43.68
C SER A 318 27.51 1.84 43.66
N LEU A 319 26.34 1.86 42.99
CA LEU A 319 25.47 3.04 42.96
C LEU A 319 25.08 3.45 44.39
N ALA A 320 25.13 4.75 44.66
CA ALA A 320 24.65 5.28 45.92
C ALA A 320 23.12 5.18 45.99
N ARG A 321 22.57 4.99 47.19
CA ARG A 321 21.14 4.79 47.37
C ARG A 321 20.32 6.02 47.00
N GLU A 322 20.84 7.23 47.24
CA GLU A 322 20.13 8.48 46.99
C GLU A 322 19.79 8.70 45.50
N PRO A 323 20.74 8.64 44.54
CA PRO A 323 20.42 8.71 43.11
C PRO A 323 19.41 7.66 42.64
N PHE A 324 19.48 6.44 43.19
CA PHE A 324 18.51 5.39 42.86
C PHE A 324 17.09 5.75 43.34
N LEU A 325 16.95 6.29 44.56
CA LEU A 325 15.64 6.74 45.06
C LEU A 325 15.12 7.97 44.32
N ASP A 326 16.01 8.88 43.88
CA ASP A 326 15.62 10.04 43.07
C ASP A 326 15.14 9.60 41.68
N TYR A 327 15.81 8.63 41.06
CA TYR A 327 15.35 7.98 39.83
C TYR A 327 13.93 7.40 39.98
N LEU A 328 13.68 6.59 41.02
CA LEU A 328 12.36 6.00 41.24
C LEU A 328 11.26 7.05 41.48
N ALA A 329 11.60 8.17 42.13
CA ALA A 329 10.65 9.27 42.32
C ALA A 329 10.28 9.93 40.98
N GLN A 330 11.23 10.10 40.07
CA GLN A 330 10.96 10.60 38.71
C GLN A 330 10.20 9.56 37.86
N ASP A 331 10.49 8.27 38.02
CA ASP A 331 9.80 7.17 37.31
C ASP A 331 8.32 7.09 37.70
N ALA A 332 7.99 7.25 38.99
CA ALA A 332 6.60 7.34 39.43
C ALA A 332 5.85 8.52 38.79
N LEU A 333 6.48 9.70 38.69
CA LEU A 333 5.90 10.86 38.01
C LEU A 333 5.73 10.62 36.51
N TYR A 334 6.70 9.97 35.87
CA TYR A 334 6.65 9.59 34.47
C TYR A 334 5.49 8.64 34.21
N LEU A 335 5.41 7.52 34.95
CA LEU A 335 4.38 6.49 34.77
C LEU A 335 2.96 7.03 34.88
N ARG A 336 2.73 8.00 35.78
CA ARG A 336 1.44 8.66 35.96
C ARG A 336 0.92 9.33 34.69
N ASP A 337 1.78 10.13 34.03
CA ASP A 337 1.41 10.84 32.81
C ASP A 337 1.56 9.93 31.56
N TYR A 338 2.49 8.97 31.59
CA TYR A 338 2.61 7.91 30.59
C TYR A 338 1.34 7.07 30.48
N ALA A 339 0.70 6.72 31.60
CA ALA A 339 -0.59 6.02 31.63
C ALA A 339 -1.70 6.81 30.91
N ARG A 340 -1.69 8.13 30.99
CA ARG A 340 -2.64 9.01 30.28
C ARG A 340 -2.39 9.00 28.78
N VAL A 341 -1.12 9.03 28.37
CA VAL A 341 -0.71 8.94 26.95
C VAL A 341 -1.08 7.56 26.38
N LEU A 342 -0.87 6.47 27.12
CA LEU A 342 -1.32 5.11 26.73
C LEU A 342 -2.84 5.02 26.62
N SER A 343 -3.58 5.67 27.52
CA SER A 343 -5.05 5.76 27.43
C SER A 343 -5.50 6.49 26.17
N GLU A 344 -4.76 7.52 25.75
CA GLU A 344 -5.02 8.20 24.48
C GLU A 344 -4.69 7.31 23.27
N ALA A 345 -3.62 6.52 23.32
CA ALA A 345 -3.34 5.50 22.31
C ALA A 345 -4.46 4.46 22.21
N ALA A 346 -5.02 4.03 23.34
CA ALA A 346 -6.18 3.13 23.37
C ALA A 346 -7.43 3.78 22.75
N ARG A 347 -7.65 5.08 22.99
CA ARG A 347 -8.76 5.84 22.41
C ARG A 347 -8.62 5.98 20.88
N LEU A 348 -7.40 6.15 20.40
CA LEU A 348 -7.08 6.36 18.98
C LEU A 348 -6.90 5.05 18.18
N ALA A 349 -6.83 3.90 18.86
CA ALA A 349 -6.54 2.63 18.22
C ALA A 349 -7.56 2.27 17.11
N PRO A 350 -7.09 1.78 15.95
CA PRO A 350 -7.94 1.52 14.79
C PRO A 350 -8.77 0.22 14.92
N ASP A 351 -8.41 -0.66 15.86
CA ASP A 351 -9.04 -1.94 16.07
C ASP A 351 -9.11 -2.31 17.57
N ALA A 352 -10.04 -3.22 17.90
CA ALA A 352 -10.31 -3.63 19.27
C ALA A 352 -9.13 -4.33 19.97
N PRO A 353 -8.35 -5.23 19.31
CA PRO A 353 -7.15 -5.81 19.91
C PRO A 353 -6.14 -4.75 20.34
N ALA A 354 -5.79 -3.81 19.45
CA ALA A 354 -4.84 -2.76 19.79
C ALA A 354 -5.40 -1.83 20.89
N GLN A 355 -6.70 -1.50 20.83
CA GLN A 355 -7.36 -0.73 21.91
C GLN A 355 -7.23 -1.40 23.28
N ALA A 356 -7.52 -2.71 23.35
CA ALA A 356 -7.42 -3.47 24.59
C ALA A 356 -5.97 -3.53 25.10
N PHE A 357 -5.01 -3.75 24.21
CA PHE A 357 -3.59 -3.77 24.55
C PHE A 357 -3.13 -2.46 25.19
N TRP A 358 -3.43 -1.32 24.57
CA TRP A 358 -3.02 -0.01 25.10
C TRP A 358 -3.75 0.35 26.39
N ALA A 359 -5.02 -0.02 26.54
CA ALA A 359 -5.77 0.18 27.79
C ALA A 359 -5.21 -0.65 28.95
N ASN A 360 -4.87 -1.91 28.69
CA ASN A 360 -4.22 -2.78 29.68
C ASN A 360 -2.82 -2.26 30.04
N SER A 361 -2.08 -1.74 29.06
CA SER A 361 -0.77 -1.12 29.30
C SER A 361 -0.88 0.14 30.17
N ALA A 362 -1.91 0.97 29.95
CA ALA A 362 -2.20 2.12 30.81
C ALA A 362 -2.52 1.69 32.25
N HIS A 363 -3.35 0.66 32.41
CA HIS A 363 -3.63 0.08 33.73
C HIS A 363 -2.37 -0.46 34.41
N GLY A 364 -1.53 -1.19 33.67
CA GLY A 364 -0.25 -1.69 34.17
C GLY A 364 0.69 -0.58 34.63
N SER A 365 0.74 0.55 33.90
CA SER A 365 1.54 1.71 34.30
C SER A 365 1.05 2.33 35.62
N ILE A 366 -0.27 2.41 35.82
CA ILE A 366 -0.87 2.89 37.08
C ILE A 366 -0.53 1.94 38.24
N VAL A 367 -0.60 0.64 38.02
CA VAL A 367 -0.25 -0.35 39.05
C VAL A 367 1.24 -0.26 39.39
N GLY A 368 2.11 -0.15 38.38
CA GLY A 368 3.55 0.01 38.57
C GLY A 368 3.91 1.27 39.38
N GLU A 369 3.26 2.40 39.10
CA GLU A 369 3.41 3.64 39.90
C GLU A 369 3.10 3.39 41.39
N PHE A 370 2.00 2.69 41.69
CA PHE A 370 1.62 2.37 43.07
C PHE A 370 2.63 1.43 43.75
N GLU A 371 3.10 0.40 43.06
CA GLU A 371 4.06 -0.56 43.60
C GLU A 371 5.40 0.12 43.95
N LEU A 372 5.88 1.05 43.12
CA LEU A 372 7.07 1.86 43.42
C LEU A 372 6.88 2.72 44.68
N HIS A 373 5.70 3.33 44.81
CA HIS A 373 5.35 4.13 45.99
C HIS A 373 5.29 3.31 47.28
N GLU A 374 4.71 2.12 47.24
CA GLU A 374 4.58 1.25 48.42
C GLU A 374 5.92 0.64 48.83
N SER A 375 6.72 0.17 47.87
CA SER A 375 7.93 -0.62 48.14
C SER A 375 9.19 0.23 48.41
N TRP A 376 9.36 1.35 47.72
CA TRP A 376 10.63 2.11 47.75
C TRP A 376 10.50 3.56 48.20
N LEU A 377 9.33 4.19 48.03
CA LEU A 377 9.14 5.62 48.30
C LEU A 377 8.25 5.91 49.53
N GLY A 378 7.67 4.87 50.13
CA GLY A 378 6.78 4.97 51.29
C GLY A 378 7.51 5.29 52.61
N PRO A 379 6.76 5.58 53.69
CA PRO A 379 7.33 5.98 54.98
C PRO A 379 8.17 4.87 55.64
N ALA A 380 7.96 3.61 55.25
CA ALA A 380 8.75 2.46 55.69
C ALA A 380 10.14 2.37 55.00
N ALA A 381 10.36 3.08 53.88
CA ALA A 381 11.56 2.96 53.05
C ALA A 381 12.73 3.89 53.44
N GLY A 382 12.58 4.67 54.53
CA GLY A 382 13.72 5.32 55.19
C GLY A 382 14.08 6.74 54.71
N ARG A 383 13.23 7.44 53.93
CA ARG A 383 13.30 8.90 53.85
C ARG A 383 12.84 9.47 55.19
N SER A 384 13.76 9.57 56.15
CA SER A 384 13.51 10.30 57.38
C SER A 384 13.12 11.73 57.02
N ALA A 385 12.00 12.20 57.59
CA ALA A 385 11.63 13.60 57.63
C ALA A 385 12.83 14.46 58.05
N ARG A 386 13.59 14.97 57.08
CA ARG A 386 14.30 16.23 57.28
C ARG A 386 13.23 17.29 57.14
N ASP A 387 13.06 18.04 58.21
CA ASP A 387 12.13 19.17 58.37
C ASP A 387 10.70 18.81 58.77
N GLY A 388 10.55 18.19 59.95
CA GLY A 388 9.51 18.55 60.92
C GLY A 388 8.02 18.54 60.52
N ALA A 389 7.65 17.95 59.38
CA ALA A 389 6.26 17.81 58.96
C ALA A 389 5.65 16.53 59.56
N GLY A 390 4.46 16.68 60.17
CA GLY A 390 3.71 15.59 60.77
C GLY A 390 3.38 14.48 59.76
N ALA A 391 3.14 13.27 60.29
CA ALA A 391 2.68 12.11 59.53
C ALA A 391 1.43 12.48 58.70
N GLY A 392 1.60 12.69 57.40
CA GLY A 392 0.50 13.04 56.50
C GLY A 392 0.90 13.67 55.17
N ASP A 393 2.02 14.41 55.08
CA ASP A 393 2.44 15.09 53.84
C ASP A 393 3.82 14.60 53.39
N PHE A 394 3.85 13.80 52.30
CA PHE A 394 5.07 13.53 51.54
C PHE A 394 5.34 14.74 50.64
N PRO A 395 6.58 15.26 50.54
CA PRO A 395 6.88 16.30 49.56
C PRO A 395 6.65 15.72 48.16
N VAL A 396 5.70 16.29 47.43
CA VAL A 396 5.46 15.99 46.02
C VAL A 396 6.76 16.30 45.29
N ALA A 397 7.44 15.26 44.79
CA ALA A 397 8.59 15.46 43.93
C ALA A 397 8.12 16.21 42.68
N GLU A 398 8.77 17.34 42.37
CA GLU A 398 8.56 18.01 41.08
C GLU A 398 9.32 17.25 39.99
N PRO A 399 8.78 17.16 38.77
CA PRO A 399 9.47 16.52 37.66
C PRO A 399 10.73 17.32 37.31
N ASP A 400 11.85 16.63 37.14
CA ASP A 400 13.10 17.26 36.70
C ASP A 400 13.05 17.65 35.21
N ALA A 401 14.13 18.25 34.71
CA ALA A 401 14.19 18.72 33.32
C ALA A 401 14.10 17.56 32.30
N ALA A 402 14.65 16.38 32.62
CA ALA A 402 14.63 15.23 31.71
C ALA A 402 13.22 14.63 31.64
N THR A 403 12.59 14.44 32.81
CA THR A 403 11.23 13.94 32.96
C THR A 403 10.22 14.88 32.32
N THR A 404 10.35 16.18 32.56
CA THR A 404 9.49 17.21 31.94
C THR A 404 9.62 17.18 30.42
N ALA A 405 10.84 17.17 29.88
CA ALA A 405 11.06 17.17 28.44
C ALA A 405 10.49 15.91 27.75
N TYR A 406 10.62 14.74 28.40
CA TYR A 406 10.06 13.50 27.87
C TYR A 406 8.53 13.51 27.89
N LEU A 407 7.92 13.90 29.02
CA LEU A 407 6.46 14.00 29.11
C LEU A 407 5.89 15.03 28.14
N ASP A 408 6.52 16.18 27.97
CA ASP A 408 6.12 17.20 26.98
C ASP A 408 6.14 16.63 25.56
N HIS A 409 7.16 15.83 25.20
CA HIS A 409 7.23 15.15 23.91
C HIS A 409 6.05 14.19 23.70
N LEU A 410 5.77 13.33 24.69
CA LEU A 410 4.71 12.34 24.60
C LEU A 410 3.31 12.97 24.60
N LEU A 411 3.05 13.94 25.49
CA LEU A 411 1.79 14.67 25.58
C LEU A 411 1.54 15.51 24.31
N ALA A 412 2.56 16.16 23.77
CA ALA A 412 2.43 16.90 22.51
C ALA A 412 2.16 15.96 21.33
N THR A 413 2.74 14.76 21.32
CA THR A 413 2.48 13.75 20.30
C THR A 413 1.04 13.22 20.40
N ALA A 414 0.59 12.92 21.61
CA ALA A 414 -0.79 12.50 21.90
C ALA A 414 -1.81 13.56 21.48
N ALA A 415 -1.58 14.83 21.84
CA ALA A 415 -2.47 15.94 21.51
C ALA A 415 -2.65 16.18 20.00
N ARG A 416 -1.69 15.76 19.17
CA ARG A 416 -1.80 15.83 17.70
C ARG A 416 -2.73 14.77 17.11
N GLY A 417 -3.04 13.70 17.85
CA GLY A 417 -4.02 12.69 17.47
C GLY A 417 -3.60 11.71 16.36
N ASP A 418 -2.31 11.66 16.00
CA ASP A 418 -1.79 10.70 15.01
C ASP A 418 -1.40 9.40 15.73
N TYR A 419 -2.30 8.40 15.71
CA TYR A 419 -2.12 7.11 16.38
C TYR A 419 -0.77 6.44 16.04
N ALA A 420 -0.42 6.42 14.75
CA ALA A 420 0.78 5.73 14.29
C ALA A 420 2.05 6.39 14.86
N VAL A 421 2.09 7.73 14.84
CA VAL A 421 3.22 8.47 15.43
C VAL A 421 3.24 8.31 16.95
N LEU A 422 2.08 8.29 17.61
CA LEU A 422 1.97 8.12 19.05
C LEU A 422 2.50 6.77 19.53
N VAL A 423 2.08 5.66 18.91
CA VAL A 423 2.58 4.33 19.32
C VAL A 423 4.07 4.17 19.06
N ALA A 424 4.60 4.83 18.02
CA ALA A 424 6.05 4.88 17.78
C ALA A 424 6.79 5.68 18.86
N ALA A 425 6.22 6.77 19.37
CA ALA A 425 6.77 7.55 20.47
C ALA A 425 6.74 6.79 21.81
N LEU A 426 5.73 5.95 22.04
CA LEU A 426 5.58 5.13 23.25
C LEU A 426 6.55 3.92 23.27
N LEU A 427 6.90 3.40 22.09
CA LEU A 427 7.61 2.13 21.97
C LEU A 427 8.97 2.04 22.72
N PRO A 428 9.83 3.08 22.77
CA PRO A 428 11.13 2.98 23.44
C PRO A 428 11.05 2.61 24.91
N CYS A 429 10.04 3.10 25.64
CA CYS A 429 9.84 2.76 27.06
C CYS A 429 9.60 1.25 27.25
N PHE A 430 8.89 0.59 26.33
CA PHE A 430 8.77 -0.88 26.36
C PHE A 430 10.09 -1.56 25.98
N TRP A 431 10.65 -1.14 24.84
CA TRP A 431 11.70 -1.89 24.16
C TRP A 431 13.06 -1.76 24.85
N ILE A 432 13.49 -0.54 25.18
CA ILE A 432 14.78 -0.28 25.80
C ILE A 432 14.83 -0.86 27.22
N TYR A 433 13.77 -0.69 28.03
CA TYR A 433 13.73 -1.27 29.38
C TYR A 433 13.75 -2.78 29.37
N THR A 434 12.98 -3.43 28.48
CA THR A 434 12.99 -4.90 28.37
C THR A 434 14.37 -5.42 27.96
N ASP A 435 15.01 -4.78 26.97
CA ASP A 435 16.34 -5.16 26.51
C ASP A 435 17.39 -4.98 27.60
N LEU A 436 17.44 -3.80 28.23
CA LEU A 436 18.39 -3.48 29.28
C LEU A 436 18.21 -4.40 30.50
N GLY A 437 16.96 -4.61 30.94
CA GLY A 437 16.62 -5.51 32.04
C GLY A 437 17.05 -6.95 31.76
N ALA A 438 16.80 -7.45 30.56
CA ALA A 438 17.21 -8.80 30.16
C ALA A 438 18.74 -8.95 30.15
N ARG A 439 19.49 -7.95 29.63
CA ARG A 439 20.96 -7.98 29.60
C ARG A 439 21.57 -7.86 30.99
N LEU A 440 21.00 -7.04 31.88
CA LEU A 440 21.39 -6.97 33.29
C LEU A 440 21.15 -8.31 34.00
N ALA A 441 19.97 -8.92 33.83
CA ALA A 441 19.62 -10.22 34.42
C ALA A 441 20.45 -11.39 33.84
N ALA A 442 20.98 -11.24 32.63
CA ALA A 442 21.93 -12.19 32.03
C ALA A 442 23.39 -11.98 32.50
N GLY A 443 23.66 -10.93 33.28
CA GLY A 443 25.00 -10.60 33.78
C GLY A 443 25.93 -10.02 32.71
N GLU A 444 25.41 -9.47 31.61
CA GLU A 444 26.22 -8.90 30.52
C GLU A 444 27.06 -7.68 30.97
N PHE A 445 26.66 -7.05 32.07
CA PHE A 445 27.37 -5.90 32.67
C PHE A 445 28.32 -6.30 33.80
N GLY A 446 28.39 -7.59 34.16
CA GLY A 446 29.20 -8.11 35.27
C GLY A 446 28.44 -9.17 36.08
N ALA A 447 29.19 -10.07 36.73
CA ALA A 447 28.61 -11.17 37.52
C ALA A 447 27.91 -10.69 38.81
N GLN A 448 28.22 -9.48 39.27
CA GLN A 448 27.67 -8.86 40.48
C GLN A 448 26.16 -8.62 40.37
N ALA A 449 25.64 -8.36 39.18
CA ALA A 449 24.20 -8.21 38.93
C ALA A 449 23.40 -9.50 39.23
N LEU A 450 24.08 -10.65 39.29
CA LEU A 450 23.48 -11.95 39.58
C LEU A 450 23.53 -12.32 41.07
N ASP A 451 24.14 -11.49 41.92
CA ASP A 451 24.27 -11.76 43.35
C ASP A 451 22.91 -11.62 44.04
N PRO A 452 22.39 -12.68 44.73
CA PRO A 452 21.16 -12.57 45.50
C PRO A 452 21.19 -11.52 46.61
N GLU A 453 22.38 -11.15 47.10
CA GLU A 453 22.58 -10.10 48.12
C GLU A 453 22.78 -8.71 47.48
N HIS A 454 22.58 -8.57 46.16
CA HIS A 454 22.75 -7.31 45.46
C HIS A 454 21.80 -6.23 46.05
N PRO A 455 22.30 -4.99 46.32
CA PRO A 455 21.51 -3.94 46.98
C PRO A 455 20.20 -3.58 46.27
N TYR A 456 20.13 -3.85 44.95
CA TYR A 456 19.01 -3.55 44.07
C TYR A 456 18.36 -4.82 43.46
N ALA A 457 18.63 -6.01 44.02
CA ALA A 457 18.18 -7.30 43.47
C ALA A 457 16.67 -7.36 43.20
N SER A 458 15.85 -6.81 44.09
CA SER A 458 14.38 -6.80 43.94
C SER A 458 13.91 -5.95 42.77
N TRP A 459 14.61 -4.86 42.44
CA TRP A 459 14.31 -4.04 41.27
C TRP A 459 14.77 -4.71 39.97
N LEU A 460 15.98 -5.28 39.97
CA LEU A 460 16.51 -6.03 38.82
C LEU A 460 15.63 -7.23 38.45
N ALA A 461 15.02 -7.88 39.45
CA ALA A 461 14.10 -9.00 39.23
C ALA A 461 12.78 -8.58 38.54
N THR A 462 12.28 -7.36 38.79
CA THR A 462 11.03 -6.86 38.20
C THR A 462 11.13 -6.71 36.68
N TYR A 463 12.26 -6.21 36.18
CA TYR A 463 12.48 -6.03 34.73
C TYR A 463 12.91 -7.33 34.02
N ALA A 464 13.13 -8.41 34.77
CA ALA A 464 13.32 -9.76 34.23
C ALA A 464 11.99 -10.54 34.09
N ASP A 465 10.85 -9.93 34.41
CA ASP A 465 9.53 -10.58 34.33
C ASP A 465 9.16 -10.94 32.87
N PRO A 466 8.89 -12.21 32.55
CA PRO A 466 8.40 -12.64 31.24
C PRO A 466 7.13 -11.90 30.75
N ALA A 467 6.27 -11.42 31.66
CA ALA A 467 5.07 -10.67 31.30
C ALA A 467 5.41 -9.34 30.61
N PHE A 468 6.48 -8.66 31.05
CA PHE A 468 6.94 -7.41 30.43
C PHE A 468 7.48 -7.66 29.03
N ALA A 469 8.23 -8.75 28.83
CA ALA A 469 8.72 -9.15 27.51
C ALA A 469 7.59 -9.48 26.52
N ILE A 470 6.51 -10.12 26.98
CA ILE A 470 5.33 -10.41 26.14
C ILE A 470 4.67 -9.10 25.70
N ALA A 471 4.41 -8.18 26.62
CA ALA A 471 3.81 -6.87 26.31
C ALA A 471 4.68 -6.07 25.32
N THR A 472 6.00 -6.09 25.50
CA THR A 472 6.94 -5.42 24.59
C THR A 472 6.90 -6.01 23.18
N ARG A 473 6.85 -7.34 23.02
CA ARG A 473 6.71 -7.94 21.68
C ARG A 473 5.39 -7.57 21.01
N GLU A 474 4.31 -7.45 21.77
CA GLU A 474 3.02 -7.00 21.25
C GLU A 474 3.05 -5.51 20.86
N ALA A 475 3.66 -4.63 21.66
CA ALA A 475 3.88 -3.23 21.30
C ALA A 475 4.72 -3.07 20.02
N ILE A 476 5.79 -3.84 19.87
CA ILE A 476 6.63 -3.88 18.66
C ILE A 476 5.77 -4.34 17.47
N ALA A 477 4.99 -5.41 17.62
CA ALA A 477 4.16 -5.95 16.54
C ALA A 477 3.10 -4.92 16.08
N ILE A 478 2.41 -4.26 17.02
CA ILE A 478 1.42 -3.22 16.70
C ILE A 478 2.09 -2.05 15.96
N THR A 479 3.22 -1.57 16.47
CA THR A 479 3.90 -0.38 15.95
C THR A 479 4.52 -0.63 14.57
N THR A 480 5.22 -1.75 14.39
CA THR A 480 5.84 -2.12 13.11
C THR A 480 4.79 -2.48 12.05
N ALA A 481 3.67 -3.08 12.46
CA ALA A 481 2.52 -3.28 11.57
C ALA A 481 1.91 -1.95 11.11
N ALA A 482 1.76 -0.98 12.02
CA ALA A 482 1.32 0.38 11.64
C ALA A 482 2.31 1.05 10.67
N ALA A 483 3.61 0.94 10.93
CA ALA A 483 4.66 1.53 10.11
C ALA A 483 4.76 0.90 8.70
N SER A 484 4.57 -0.41 8.59
CA SER A 484 4.59 -1.14 7.32
C SER A 484 3.46 -0.70 6.38
N ARG A 485 2.30 -0.32 6.93
CA ARG A 485 1.14 0.18 6.17
C ARG A 485 1.15 1.69 5.97
N ALA A 486 1.99 2.42 6.69
CA ALA A 486 2.07 3.86 6.62
C ALA A 486 2.66 4.34 5.29
N THR A 487 2.20 5.51 4.83
CA THR A 487 2.87 6.20 3.71
C THR A 487 4.31 6.55 4.10
N PRO A 488 5.22 6.71 3.14
CA PRO A 488 6.61 7.08 3.44
C PRO A 488 6.72 8.32 4.35
N ALA A 489 5.88 9.32 4.12
CA ALA A 489 5.86 10.55 4.93
C ALA A 489 5.37 10.35 6.36
N VAL A 490 4.43 9.43 6.60
CA VAL A 490 3.97 9.09 7.96
C VAL A 490 5.03 8.26 8.67
N ARG A 491 5.59 7.23 8.00
CA ARG A 491 6.64 6.37 8.56
C ARG A 491 7.88 7.16 9.00
N GLU A 492 8.27 8.19 8.24
CA GLU A 492 9.36 9.09 8.65
C GLU A 492 9.06 9.83 9.96
N ARG A 493 7.83 10.33 10.12
CA ARG A 493 7.43 10.97 11.39
C ARG A 493 7.40 9.99 12.56
N MET A 494 6.95 8.76 12.31
CA MET A 494 6.95 7.70 13.32
C MET A 494 8.39 7.38 13.77
N HIS A 495 9.30 7.16 12.81
CA HIS A 495 10.72 6.90 13.10
C HIS A 495 11.36 8.04 13.88
N ARG A 496 11.09 9.30 13.50
CA ARG A 496 11.56 10.46 14.26
C ARG A 496 11.05 10.47 15.71
N ALA A 497 9.76 10.18 15.93
CA ALA A 497 9.20 10.15 17.28
C ALA A 497 9.82 9.01 18.12
N PHE A 498 9.95 7.81 17.54
CA PHE A 498 10.66 6.68 18.15
C PHE A 498 12.10 7.05 18.55
N ARG A 499 12.85 7.68 17.64
CA ARG A 499 14.21 8.14 17.88
C ARG A 499 14.30 9.16 19.01
N VAL A 500 13.44 10.19 19.00
CA VAL A 500 13.41 11.24 20.03
C VAL A 500 13.05 10.67 21.40
N SER A 501 12.03 9.80 21.49
CA SER A 501 11.72 9.10 22.73
C SER A 501 12.89 8.25 23.24
N SER A 502 13.63 7.57 22.34
CA SER A 502 14.83 6.82 22.72
C SER A 502 15.93 7.74 23.29
N GLU A 503 16.12 8.93 22.72
CA GLU A 503 17.05 9.94 23.25
C GLU A 503 16.58 10.50 24.61
N HIS A 504 15.27 10.60 24.83
CA HIS A 504 14.72 10.94 26.14
C HIS A 504 14.95 9.85 27.19
N GLU A 505 14.90 8.56 26.82
CA GLU A 505 15.28 7.46 27.73
C GLU A 505 16.73 7.60 28.21
N LEU A 506 17.65 7.90 27.29
CA LEU A 506 19.05 8.17 27.63
C LEU A 506 19.18 9.34 28.62
N ALA A 507 18.49 10.45 28.36
CA ALA A 507 18.50 11.60 29.26
C ALA A 507 17.90 11.26 30.64
N PHE A 508 16.85 10.46 30.67
CA PHE A 508 16.17 10.01 31.89
C PHE A 508 17.09 9.16 32.77
N PHE A 509 17.78 8.16 32.20
CA PHE A 509 18.77 7.37 32.94
C PHE A 509 20.00 8.17 33.39
N ALA A 510 20.36 9.24 32.68
CA ALA A 510 21.51 10.07 33.02
C ALA A 510 21.24 11.07 34.16
N ALA A 511 20.00 11.53 34.30
CA ALA A 511 19.61 12.61 35.22
C ALA A 511 20.01 12.38 36.71
N PRO A 512 19.84 11.18 37.30
CA PRO A 512 20.08 10.97 38.73
C PRO A 512 21.53 11.20 39.17
N VAL A 513 22.49 10.97 38.27
CA VAL A 513 23.93 11.11 38.55
C VAL A 513 24.51 12.42 38.05
N ALA A 514 23.81 13.14 37.17
CA ALA A 514 24.23 14.46 36.68
C ALA A 514 24.08 15.58 37.72
N ALA A 515 23.23 15.40 38.73
CA ALA A 515 22.92 16.40 39.75
C ALA A 515 23.84 16.39 40.99
N ALA A 516 24.76 15.42 41.12
CA ALA A 516 25.66 15.34 42.27
C ALA A 516 26.85 16.30 42.13
N PRO A 517 27.04 17.31 43.02
CA PRO A 517 28.23 18.15 42.98
C PRO A 517 29.47 17.31 43.36
N ALA A 518 30.57 17.50 42.62
CA ALA A 518 31.87 16.90 42.93
C ALA A 518 32.32 17.33 44.34
N ALA A 519 32.15 16.44 45.32
CA ALA A 519 32.64 16.66 46.67
C ALA A 519 34.17 16.55 46.69
N GLY A 520 34.89 17.68 46.73
CA GLY A 520 36.32 17.66 46.98
C GLY A 520 37.13 18.88 46.55
N ALA A 521 36.86 20.06 47.12
CA ALA A 521 37.88 21.11 47.22
C ALA A 521 37.61 21.98 48.45
N ALA A 522 38.28 21.67 49.56
CA ALA A 522 38.31 22.54 50.73
C ALA A 522 39.10 23.83 50.41
N PRO A 523 38.64 25.02 50.84
CA PRO A 523 39.36 26.25 50.61
C PRO A 523 40.60 26.32 51.52
N SER A 524 41.79 26.32 50.94
CA SER A 524 43.03 26.61 51.65
C SER A 524 43.02 28.08 52.09
N GLY A 525 43.01 28.32 53.39
CA GLY A 525 43.15 29.64 53.98
C GLY A 525 44.50 30.28 53.62
N ALA A 526 44.47 31.53 53.20
CA ALA A 526 45.64 32.40 53.12
C ALA A 526 45.60 33.39 54.30
N VAL A 527 46.59 33.24 55.17
CA VAL A 527 46.95 34.17 56.25
C VAL A 527 47.59 35.41 55.64
N ILE A 528 47.25 36.56 56.20
CA ILE A 528 47.85 37.87 55.94
C ILE A 528 49.26 37.93 56.57
N ALA A 529 50.29 38.12 55.76
CA ALA A 529 51.48 38.98 55.98
C ALA A 529 52.47 38.82 54.83
#